data_AF-A0A935ZY81-F1
#
_entry.id   AF-A0A935ZY81-F1
#
_cell.length_a   1.000
_cell.length_b   1.000
_cell.length_c   1.000
_cell.angle_alpha   90.00
_cell.angle_beta   90.00
_cell.angle_gamma   90.00
#
_symmetry.space_group_name_H-M   'P 1'
#
loop_
_entity.id
_entity.type
_entity.pdbx_description
1 polymer ?
#
loop_
_entity_poly.entity_id
_entity_poly.type
_entity_poly.pdbx_seq_one_letter_code
_entity_poly.pdbx_strand_id
1 'polypeptide(L)'
;MLAFGFFRMSSFLVLFILFYILGFLIYKGFSVISWEFLTSNPEEGMTKGGIYPAIVGTMYLILGSLLVSVPIGVLSGIYINEYSKDGYAKRIIKMMTNNLAGIPSIVFGLFGMSLFVNTLGFGDSIIAGSLTLGLLTLPIIIRTTEEALIAIDTTFRTASYALGASKIQTIARVILPMGLPNIITGIILSIGRVSGETAPILFTVAAYFLPKLPSSIYDQVMALPYHLYVIATSGNNVELSKPIAYGTALVLIAIVLIVNILANVIRNYFAKKVKMK
;
A
#
# COMPACT_ATOMS: atom_id res chain seq x y z
N MET A 1 20.91 -5.63 32.31
CA MET A 1 21.28 -6.76 31.41
C MET A 1 20.10 -7.68 31.12
N LEU A 2 19.28 -8.08 32.10
CA LEU A 2 18.10 -8.95 31.88
C LEU A 2 17.08 -8.39 30.87
N ALA A 3 16.76 -7.08 30.94
CA ALA A 3 15.84 -6.44 29.99
C ALA A 3 16.35 -6.51 28.54
N PHE A 4 17.64 -6.28 28.30
CA PHE A 4 18.24 -6.40 26.96
C PHE A 4 18.25 -7.85 26.45
N GLY A 5 18.46 -8.83 27.34
CA GLY A 5 18.34 -10.25 27.00
C GLY A 5 16.91 -10.62 26.58
N PHE A 6 15.91 -10.14 27.31
CA PHE A 6 14.50 -10.33 26.97
C PHE A 6 14.14 -9.71 25.61
N PHE A 7 14.52 -8.45 25.35
CA PHE A 7 14.27 -7.81 24.05
C PHE A 7 14.93 -8.57 22.90
N ARG A 8 16.17 -9.02 23.08
CA ARG A 8 16.91 -9.77 22.05
C ARG A 8 16.25 -11.12 21.76
N MET A 9 15.81 -11.84 22.80
CA MET A 9 15.09 -13.10 22.64
C MET A 9 13.75 -12.92 21.92
N SER A 10 13.00 -11.88 22.28
CA SER A 10 11.75 -11.51 21.60
C SER A 10 11.97 -11.17 20.13
N SER A 11 13.02 -10.40 19.79
CA SER A 11 13.37 -10.12 18.39
C SER A 11 13.72 -11.39 17.61
N PHE A 12 14.50 -12.32 18.20
CA PHE A 12 14.82 -13.59 17.56
C PHE A 12 13.58 -14.48 17.38
N LEU A 13 12.66 -14.50 18.35
CA LEU A 13 11.41 -15.24 18.25
C LEU A 13 10.53 -14.73 17.10
N VAL A 14 10.38 -13.40 16.97
CA VAL A 14 9.62 -12.79 15.87
C VAL A 14 10.25 -13.13 14.51
N LEU A 15 11.57 -13.03 14.38
CA LEU A 15 12.27 -13.42 13.16
C LEU A 15 12.12 -14.91 12.85
N PHE A 16 12.22 -15.77 13.86
CA PHE A 16 12.02 -17.21 13.71
C PHE A 16 10.61 -17.52 13.20
N ILE A 17 9.57 -16.94 13.80
CA ILE A 17 8.18 -17.13 13.37
C ILE A 17 7.99 -16.63 11.94
N LEU A 18 8.53 -15.47 11.60
CA LEU A 18 8.48 -14.93 10.24
C LEU A 18 9.09 -15.90 9.22
N PHE A 19 10.33 -16.33 9.43
CA PHE A 19 11.01 -17.26 8.52
C PHE A 19 10.34 -18.63 8.48
N TYR A 20 9.78 -19.09 9.59
CA TYR A 20 9.00 -20.32 9.66
C TYR A 20 7.73 -20.23 8.80
N ILE A 21 6.95 -19.14 8.92
CA ILE A 21 5.75 -18.92 8.10
C ILE A 21 6.12 -18.82 6.62
N LEU A 22 7.15 -18.05 6.28
CA LEU A 22 7.61 -17.91 4.90
C LEU A 22 8.09 -19.25 4.34
N GLY A 23 8.90 -20.01 5.08
CA GLY A 23 9.37 -21.32 4.69
C GLY A 23 8.23 -22.32 4.50
N PHE A 24 7.23 -22.30 5.39
CA PHE A 24 6.03 -23.12 5.28
C PHE A 24 5.21 -22.78 4.03
N LEU A 25 5.01 -21.49 3.74
CA LEU A 25 4.30 -21.04 2.54
C LEU A 25 5.06 -21.39 1.26
N ILE A 26 6.38 -21.24 1.24
CA ILE A 26 7.21 -21.65 0.09
C ILE A 26 7.07 -23.15 -0.11
N TYR A 27 7.26 -23.96 0.93
CA TYR A 27 7.21 -25.41 0.83
C TYR A 27 5.84 -25.92 0.33
N LYS A 28 4.73 -25.36 0.82
CA LYS A 28 3.37 -25.77 0.44
C LYS A 28 2.86 -25.13 -0.85
N GLY A 29 3.26 -23.91 -1.14
CA GLY A 29 2.79 -23.15 -2.30
C GLY A 29 3.57 -23.44 -3.57
N PHE A 30 4.87 -23.77 -3.47
CA PHE A 30 5.73 -23.94 -4.65
C PHE A 30 5.26 -25.07 -5.58
N SER A 31 4.69 -26.15 -5.03
CA SER A 31 4.18 -27.27 -5.83
C SER A 31 2.98 -26.91 -6.72
N VAL A 32 2.32 -25.78 -6.47
CA VAL A 32 1.11 -25.33 -7.18
C VAL A 32 1.43 -24.22 -8.19
N ILE A 33 2.57 -23.54 -8.02
CA ILE A 33 2.97 -22.47 -8.94
C ILE A 33 3.39 -23.09 -10.27
N SER A 34 2.53 -22.92 -11.27
CA SER A 34 2.81 -23.19 -12.67
C SER A 34 2.54 -21.93 -13.50
N TRP A 35 3.06 -21.89 -14.73
CA TRP A 35 2.73 -20.81 -15.66
C TRP A 35 1.22 -20.71 -15.87
N GLU A 36 0.57 -21.86 -16.03
CA GLU A 36 -0.89 -21.97 -16.15
C GLU A 36 -1.59 -21.36 -14.94
N PHE A 37 -1.18 -21.70 -13.71
CA PHE A 37 -1.76 -21.14 -12.49
C PHE A 37 -1.67 -19.60 -12.44
N LEU A 38 -0.60 -19.01 -12.98
CA LEU A 38 -0.41 -17.56 -12.98
C LEU A 38 -1.17 -16.85 -14.10
N THR A 39 -1.39 -17.50 -15.25
CA THR A 39 -1.94 -16.86 -16.45
C THR A 39 -3.36 -17.28 -16.81
N SER A 40 -3.87 -18.38 -16.25
CA SER A 40 -5.24 -18.83 -16.52
C SER A 40 -6.25 -18.21 -15.56
N ASN A 41 -7.52 -18.24 -15.97
CA ASN A 41 -8.64 -17.79 -15.15
C ASN A 41 -9.02 -18.87 -14.12
N PRO A 42 -9.66 -18.49 -13.01
CA PRO A 42 -10.15 -19.46 -12.04
C PRO A 42 -11.33 -20.24 -12.63
N GLU A 43 -11.38 -21.55 -12.33
CA GLU A 43 -12.40 -22.49 -12.80
C GLU A 43 -13.10 -23.16 -11.62
N GLU A 44 -14.26 -23.78 -11.89
CA GLU A 44 -15.05 -24.54 -10.90
C GLU A 44 -15.20 -23.82 -9.54
N GLY A 45 -15.48 -22.52 -9.57
CA GLY A 45 -15.67 -21.72 -8.35
C GLY A 45 -14.39 -21.59 -7.49
N MET A 46 -13.22 -21.44 -8.12
CA MET A 46 -11.89 -21.28 -7.48
C MET A 46 -11.32 -22.57 -6.88
N THR A 47 -11.83 -23.72 -7.30
CA THR A 47 -11.26 -25.03 -6.93
C THR A 47 -10.26 -25.56 -7.96
N LYS A 48 -10.23 -24.96 -9.16
CA LYS A 48 -9.28 -25.24 -10.24
C LYS A 48 -8.93 -23.96 -11.01
N GLY A 49 -8.04 -24.09 -12.00
CA GLY A 49 -7.60 -23.00 -12.85
C GLY A 49 -6.55 -22.11 -12.17
N GLY A 50 -6.46 -20.87 -12.64
CA GLY A 50 -5.44 -19.92 -12.22
C GLY A 50 -5.99 -18.70 -11.50
N ILE A 51 -5.08 -17.78 -11.18
CA ILE A 51 -5.36 -16.58 -10.37
C ILE A 51 -5.09 -15.29 -11.13
N TYR A 52 -5.01 -15.35 -12.46
CA TYR A 52 -4.60 -14.22 -13.29
C TYR A 52 -5.48 -12.96 -13.08
N PRO A 53 -6.82 -13.04 -13.09
CA PRO A 53 -7.66 -11.86 -12.79
C PRO A 53 -7.40 -11.26 -11.41
N ALA A 54 -7.08 -12.09 -10.41
CA ALA A 54 -6.81 -11.63 -9.05
C ALA A 54 -5.47 -10.87 -8.97
N ILE A 55 -4.44 -11.33 -9.69
CA ILE A 55 -3.16 -10.63 -9.82
C ILE A 55 -3.38 -9.25 -10.44
N VAL A 56 -4.06 -9.20 -11.59
CA VAL A 56 -4.30 -7.97 -12.34
C VAL A 56 -5.16 -6.99 -11.54
N GLY A 57 -6.24 -7.46 -10.90
CA GLY A 57 -7.09 -6.61 -10.06
C GLY A 57 -6.35 -6.03 -8.85
N THR A 58 -5.45 -6.81 -8.23
CA THR A 58 -4.58 -6.29 -7.15
C THR A 58 -3.68 -5.17 -7.65
N MET A 59 -3.08 -5.33 -8.84
CA MET A 59 -2.25 -4.28 -9.44
C MET A 59 -3.04 -3.02 -9.78
N TYR A 60 -4.27 -3.15 -10.30
CA TYR A 60 -5.14 -1.99 -10.54
C TYR A 60 -5.46 -1.23 -9.26
N LEU A 61 -5.75 -1.93 -8.16
CA LEU A 61 -6.04 -1.30 -6.88
C LEU A 61 -4.81 -0.61 -6.27
N ILE A 62 -3.64 -1.23 -6.35
CA ILE A 62 -2.38 -0.60 -5.94
C ILE A 62 -2.14 0.67 -6.75
N LEU A 63 -2.15 0.59 -8.08
CA LEU A 63 -1.88 1.74 -8.94
C LEU A 63 -2.92 2.85 -8.77
N GLY A 64 -4.21 2.50 -8.77
CA GLY A 64 -5.31 3.44 -8.61
C GLY A 64 -5.26 4.16 -7.26
N SER A 65 -4.97 3.44 -6.18
CA SER A 65 -4.83 4.06 -4.85
C SER A 65 -3.65 5.03 -4.78
N LEU A 66 -2.49 4.67 -5.35
CA LEU A 66 -1.30 5.52 -5.37
C LEU A 66 -1.47 6.77 -6.22
N LEU A 67 -2.15 6.66 -7.38
CA LEU A 67 -2.44 7.79 -8.26
C LEU A 67 -3.19 8.91 -7.53
N VAL A 68 -3.97 8.55 -6.50
CA VAL A 68 -4.73 9.50 -5.68
C VAL A 68 -3.95 9.86 -4.42
N SER A 69 -3.46 8.88 -3.67
CA SER A 69 -2.87 9.11 -2.36
C SER A 69 -1.49 9.74 -2.41
N VAL A 70 -0.67 9.45 -3.43
CA VAL A 70 0.68 10.02 -3.55
C VAL A 70 0.62 11.53 -3.81
N PRO A 71 -0.08 12.04 -4.85
CA PRO A 71 -0.11 13.48 -5.09
C PRO A 71 -0.73 14.25 -3.92
N ILE A 72 -1.88 13.79 -3.43
CA ILE A 72 -2.61 14.46 -2.34
C ILE A 72 -1.79 14.40 -1.05
N GLY A 73 -1.23 13.24 -0.71
CA GLY A 73 -0.46 13.03 0.51
C GLY A 73 0.84 13.83 0.52
N VAL A 74 1.60 13.81 -0.58
CA VAL A 74 2.86 14.56 -0.70
C VAL A 74 2.61 16.05 -0.65
N LEU A 75 1.62 16.56 -1.42
CA LEU A 75 1.28 17.98 -1.40
C LEU A 75 0.80 18.44 -0.02
N SER A 76 0.00 17.62 0.66
CA SER A 76 -0.46 17.91 2.02
C SER A 76 0.70 17.93 3.01
N GLY A 77 1.64 16.98 2.93
CA GLY A 77 2.85 16.97 3.75
C GLY A 77 3.74 18.20 3.53
N ILE A 78 3.94 18.60 2.26
CA ILE A 78 4.64 19.84 1.90
C ILE A 78 3.92 21.05 2.47
N TYR A 79 2.58 21.13 2.34
CA TYR A 79 1.80 22.25 2.84
C TYR A 79 1.88 22.37 4.37
N ILE A 80 1.75 21.26 5.09
CA ILE A 80 1.82 21.23 6.56
C ILE A 80 3.22 21.63 7.02
N ASN A 81 4.27 21.15 6.36
CA ASN A 81 5.64 21.45 6.77
C ASN A 81 6.07 22.88 6.40
N GLU A 82 5.92 23.25 5.13
CA GLU A 82 6.54 24.46 4.58
C GLU A 82 5.61 25.67 4.64
N TYR A 83 4.30 25.51 4.47
CA TYR A 83 3.36 26.63 4.35
C TYR A 83 2.57 26.91 5.62
N SER A 84 2.28 25.88 6.42
CA SER A 84 1.48 26.03 7.63
C SER A 84 2.29 26.65 8.76
N LYS A 85 1.86 27.83 9.21
CA LYS A 85 2.40 28.46 10.43
C LYS A 85 2.10 27.59 11.65
N ASP A 86 3.02 27.57 12.60
CA ASP A 86 2.78 26.91 13.87
C ASP A 86 1.65 27.62 14.61
N GLY A 87 0.61 26.86 14.95
CA GLY A 87 -0.63 27.40 15.49
C GLY A 87 -1.72 26.34 15.59
N TYR A 88 -2.91 26.79 16.00
CA TYR A 88 -4.05 25.91 16.26
C TYR A 88 -4.48 25.10 15.04
N ALA A 89 -4.52 25.73 13.86
CA ALA A 89 -4.91 25.06 12.60
C ALA A 89 -3.97 23.89 12.26
N LYS A 90 -2.65 24.10 12.31
CA LYS A 90 -1.65 23.04 12.05
C LYS A 90 -1.78 21.90 13.05
N ARG A 91 -2.03 22.21 14.33
CA ARG A 91 -2.24 21.21 15.38
C ARG A 91 -3.49 20.37 15.13
N ILE A 92 -4.60 20.99 14.70
CA ILE A 92 -5.82 20.27 14.31
C ILE A 92 -5.54 19.35 13.13
N ILE A 93 -4.92 19.85 12.05
CA ILE A 93 -4.66 19.05 10.85
C ILE A 93 -3.82 17.82 11.20
N LYS A 94 -2.77 18.00 12.02
CA LYS A 94 -1.95 16.89 12.54
C LYS A 94 -2.77 15.91 13.38
N MET A 95 -3.60 16.41 14.28
CA MET A 95 -4.46 15.57 15.11
C MET A 95 -5.43 14.75 14.25
N MET A 96 -6.08 15.36 13.25
CA MET A 96 -6.98 14.66 12.34
C MET A 96 -6.25 13.60 11.52
N THR A 97 -5.07 13.92 11.00
CA THR A 97 -4.26 12.96 10.23
C THR A 97 -3.83 11.78 11.11
N ASN A 98 -3.44 12.04 12.36
CA ASN A 98 -3.11 10.98 13.32
C ASN A 98 -4.33 10.13 13.69
N ASN A 99 -5.49 10.75 13.87
CA ASN A 99 -6.74 10.03 14.15
C ASN A 99 -7.13 9.14 12.98
N LEU A 100 -7.00 9.61 11.73
CA LEU A 100 -7.24 8.81 10.53
C LEU A 100 -6.36 7.55 10.48
N ALA A 101 -5.09 7.66 10.89
CA ALA A 101 -4.18 6.51 10.94
C ALA A 101 -4.61 5.43 11.97
N GLY A 102 -5.39 5.82 13.00
CA GLY A 102 -5.92 4.93 14.02
C GLY A 102 -7.28 4.31 13.70
N ILE A 103 -7.94 4.72 12.61
CA ILE A 103 -9.24 4.19 12.22
C ILE A 103 -9.09 2.75 11.69
N PRO A 104 -9.92 1.79 12.14
CA PRO A 104 -9.93 0.43 11.59
C PRO A 104 -10.23 0.40 10.09
N SER A 105 -9.56 -0.46 9.32
CA SER A 105 -9.69 -0.47 7.85
C SER A 105 -11.11 -0.80 7.35
N ILE A 106 -11.88 -1.57 8.13
CA ILE A 106 -13.30 -1.87 7.83
C ILE A 106 -14.16 -0.59 7.76
N VAL A 107 -13.84 0.42 8.58
CA VAL A 107 -14.58 1.69 8.61
C VAL A 107 -14.32 2.47 7.32
N PHE A 108 -13.10 2.42 6.78
CA PHE A 108 -12.83 2.98 5.45
C PHE A 108 -13.61 2.25 4.36
N GLY A 109 -13.75 0.92 4.44
CA GLY A 109 -14.58 0.15 3.50
C GLY A 109 -16.04 0.57 3.51
N LEU A 110 -16.64 0.66 4.69
CA LEU A 110 -18.04 1.08 4.85
C LEU A 110 -18.24 2.54 4.41
N PHE A 111 -17.30 3.43 4.72
CA PHE A 111 -17.31 4.80 4.23
C PHE A 111 -17.22 4.85 2.70
N GLY A 112 -16.30 4.08 2.12
CA GLY A 112 -16.11 3.97 0.68
C GLY A 112 -17.36 3.47 -0.04
N MET A 113 -18.04 2.47 0.54
CA MET A 113 -19.32 1.97 0.05
C MET A 113 -20.40 3.06 0.11
N SER A 114 -20.55 3.72 1.26
CA SER A 114 -21.57 4.76 1.42
C SER A 114 -21.35 5.93 0.44
N LEU A 115 -20.11 6.39 0.30
CA LEU A 115 -19.79 7.57 -0.50
C LEU A 115 -19.62 7.24 -1.99
N PHE A 116 -18.66 6.39 -2.33
CA PHE A 116 -18.25 6.17 -3.72
C PHE A 116 -19.21 5.22 -4.45
N VAL A 117 -19.58 4.11 -3.80
CA VAL A 117 -20.48 3.11 -4.42
C VAL A 117 -21.91 3.66 -4.49
N ASN A 118 -22.48 4.08 -3.35
CA ASN A 118 -23.90 4.42 -3.25
C ASN A 118 -24.20 5.88 -3.59
N THR A 119 -23.51 6.85 -2.97
CA THR A 119 -23.86 8.27 -3.13
C THR A 119 -23.40 8.84 -4.48
N LEU A 120 -22.17 8.53 -4.91
CA LEU A 120 -21.66 8.95 -6.22
C LEU A 120 -22.07 8.00 -7.36
N GLY A 121 -22.68 6.86 -7.04
CA GLY A 121 -23.23 5.94 -8.03
C GLY A 121 -22.17 5.23 -8.88
N PHE A 122 -20.93 5.09 -8.41
CA PHE A 122 -19.90 4.35 -9.16
C PHE A 122 -20.17 2.84 -9.19
N GLY A 123 -21.02 2.34 -8.29
CA GLY A 123 -21.16 0.91 -8.06
C GLY A 123 -19.89 0.28 -7.49
N ASP A 124 -19.95 -1.01 -7.23
CA ASP A 124 -18.78 -1.78 -6.81
C ASP A 124 -17.76 -1.79 -7.96
N SER A 125 -16.63 -1.11 -7.80
CA SER A 125 -15.78 -0.75 -8.92
C SER A 125 -14.33 -0.50 -8.53
N ILE A 126 -13.41 -0.69 -9.49
CA ILE A 126 -11.98 -0.38 -9.31
C ILE A 126 -11.80 1.05 -8.81
N ILE A 127 -12.53 2.01 -9.35
CA ILE A 127 -12.43 3.42 -8.91
C ILE A 127 -12.86 3.60 -7.45
N ALA A 128 -14.00 3.01 -7.04
CA ALA A 128 -14.47 3.09 -5.66
C ALA A 128 -13.48 2.42 -4.69
N GLY A 129 -12.96 1.24 -5.03
CA GLY A 129 -11.94 0.56 -4.23
C GLY A 129 -10.61 1.32 -4.17
N SER A 130 -10.15 1.85 -5.29
CA SER A 130 -8.90 2.62 -5.38
C SER A 130 -8.96 3.92 -4.56
N LEU A 131 -10.06 4.66 -4.64
CA LEU A 131 -10.27 5.87 -3.84
C LEU A 131 -10.31 5.54 -2.34
N THR A 132 -11.02 4.47 -1.97
CA THR A 132 -11.11 4.02 -0.57
C THR A 132 -9.75 3.64 0.01
N LEU A 133 -8.99 2.81 -0.72
CA LEU A 133 -7.62 2.44 -0.33
C LEU A 133 -6.65 3.64 -0.35
N GLY A 134 -6.88 4.58 -1.28
CA GLY A 134 -6.17 5.85 -1.33
C GLY A 134 -6.36 6.64 -0.04
N LEU A 135 -7.60 6.83 0.41
CA LEU A 135 -7.91 7.50 1.67
C LEU A 135 -7.28 6.81 2.89
N LEU A 136 -7.31 5.47 2.92
CA LEU A 136 -6.70 4.67 3.97
C LEU A 136 -5.17 4.86 4.05
N THR A 137 -4.49 5.10 2.92
CA THR A 137 -3.03 5.29 2.89
C THR A 137 -2.57 6.74 2.97
N LEU A 138 -3.47 7.72 2.82
CA LEU A 138 -3.15 9.14 2.94
C LEU A 138 -2.37 9.48 4.21
N PRO A 139 -2.77 9.05 5.43
CA PRO A 139 -2.06 9.43 6.64
C PRO A 139 -0.59 8.99 6.65
N ILE A 140 -0.30 7.83 6.05
CA ILE A 140 1.05 7.28 5.93
C ILE A 140 1.89 8.21 5.05
N ILE A 141 1.39 8.58 3.87
CA ILE A 141 2.13 9.41 2.90
C ILE A 141 2.30 10.83 3.43
N ILE A 142 1.26 11.42 4.04
CA ILE A 142 1.32 12.76 4.63
C ILE A 142 2.42 12.80 5.70
N ARG A 143 2.38 11.86 6.64
CA ARG A 143 3.30 11.84 7.77
C ARG A 143 4.74 11.57 7.35
N THR A 144 4.95 10.59 6.47
CA THR A 144 6.29 10.26 5.97
C THR A 144 6.87 11.41 5.13
N THR A 145 6.04 12.13 4.38
CA THR A 145 6.45 13.34 3.68
C THR A 145 6.81 14.46 4.66
N GLU A 146 5.98 14.69 5.68
CA GLU A 146 6.28 15.70 6.69
C GLU A 146 7.59 15.40 7.42
N GLU A 147 7.76 14.17 7.93
CA GLU A 147 8.98 13.73 8.62
C GLU A 147 10.21 13.83 7.71
N ALA A 148 10.07 13.53 6.42
CA ALA A 148 11.14 13.69 5.44
C ALA A 148 11.60 15.15 5.29
N LEU A 149 10.67 16.10 5.29
CA LEU A 149 10.97 17.52 5.14
C LEU A 149 11.48 18.16 6.44
N ILE A 150 10.95 17.74 7.60
CA ILE A 150 11.43 18.15 8.93
C ILE A 150 12.89 17.72 9.13
N ALA A 151 13.27 16.54 8.66
CA ALA A 151 14.63 16.02 8.82
C ALA A 151 15.72 16.83 8.08
N ILE A 152 15.33 17.71 7.15
CA ILE A 152 16.28 18.54 6.40
C ILE A 152 16.59 19.81 7.20
N ASP A 153 17.88 20.09 7.38
CA ASP A 153 18.36 21.27 8.11
C ASP A 153 17.79 22.59 7.53
N THR A 154 17.45 23.52 8.41
CA THR A 154 16.91 24.84 8.05
C THR A 154 17.95 25.73 7.36
N THR A 155 19.25 25.46 7.50
CA THR A 155 20.34 26.16 6.80
C THR A 155 20.17 26.08 5.28
N PHE A 156 19.70 24.97 4.72
CA PHE A 156 19.45 24.87 3.27
C PHE A 156 18.36 25.84 2.79
N ARG A 157 17.33 26.07 3.63
CA ARG A 157 16.24 27.00 3.32
C ARG A 157 16.74 28.45 3.35
N THR A 158 17.46 28.81 4.42
CA THR A 158 17.99 30.17 4.60
C THR A 158 19.05 30.52 3.56
N ALA A 159 19.94 29.58 3.21
CA ALA A 159 20.92 29.76 2.13
C ALA A 159 20.24 29.98 0.77
N SER A 160 19.21 29.17 0.44
CA SER A 160 18.44 29.34 -0.80
C SER A 160 17.76 30.72 -0.88
N TYR A 161 17.18 31.18 0.23
CA TYR A 161 16.58 32.53 0.31
C TYR A 161 17.62 33.65 0.19
N ALA A 162 18.82 33.48 0.78
CA ALA A 162 19.91 34.45 0.66
C ALA A 162 20.42 34.59 -0.78
N LEU A 163 20.32 33.54 -1.59
CA LEU A 163 20.61 33.56 -3.03
C LEU A 163 19.47 34.17 -3.88
N GLY A 164 18.42 34.70 -3.26
CA GLY A 164 17.29 35.32 -3.93
C GLY A 164 16.25 34.34 -4.49
N ALA A 165 16.34 33.04 -4.14
CA ALA A 165 15.35 32.05 -4.59
C ALA A 165 14.02 32.23 -3.85
N SER A 166 12.90 32.09 -4.57
CA SER A 166 11.57 32.11 -3.97
C SER A 166 11.26 30.83 -3.19
N LYS A 167 10.28 30.88 -2.29
CA LYS A 167 9.84 29.71 -1.50
C LYS A 167 9.52 28.48 -2.35
N ILE A 168 8.78 28.66 -3.45
CA ILE A 168 8.45 27.56 -4.37
C ILE A 168 9.72 27.01 -5.03
N GLN A 169 10.65 27.87 -5.43
CA GLN A 169 11.92 27.44 -6.02
C GLN A 169 12.77 26.65 -5.00
N THR A 170 12.88 27.13 -3.77
CA THR A 170 13.58 26.43 -2.68
C THR A 170 12.97 25.05 -2.43
N ILE A 171 11.64 24.96 -2.32
CA ILE A 171 10.96 23.67 -2.10
C ILE A 171 11.19 22.73 -3.28
N ALA A 172 10.92 23.19 -4.51
CA ALA A 172 10.95 22.32 -5.68
C ALA A 172 12.38 21.88 -6.07
N ARG A 173 13.39 22.74 -5.89
CA ARG A 173 14.76 22.48 -6.38
C ARG A 173 15.74 22.03 -5.32
N VAL A 174 15.47 22.30 -4.04
CA VAL A 174 16.38 21.98 -2.93
C VAL A 174 15.74 20.96 -1.99
N ILE A 175 14.64 21.35 -1.34
CA ILE A 175 14.09 20.56 -0.24
C ILE A 175 13.45 19.26 -0.73
N LEU A 176 12.59 19.32 -1.76
CA LEU A 176 11.88 18.15 -2.25
C LEU A 176 12.83 17.08 -2.82
N PRO A 177 13.84 17.41 -3.66
CA PRO A 177 14.83 16.43 -4.10
C PRO A 177 15.61 15.78 -2.94
N MET A 178 15.95 16.54 -1.90
CA MET A 178 16.64 16.01 -0.70
C MET A 178 15.75 15.08 0.13
N GLY A 179 14.47 15.40 0.26
CA GLY A 179 13.49 14.58 1.01
C GLY A 179 12.96 13.37 0.24
N LEU A 180 13.13 13.34 -1.09
CA LEU A 180 12.53 12.34 -1.97
C LEU A 180 12.81 10.88 -1.58
N PRO A 181 14.02 10.47 -1.15
CA PRO A 181 14.26 9.09 -0.73
C PRO A 181 13.40 8.65 0.46
N ASN A 182 13.10 9.56 1.39
CA ASN A 182 12.26 9.29 2.55
C ASN A 182 10.78 9.31 2.17
N ILE A 183 10.36 10.21 1.28
CA ILE A 183 9.01 10.22 0.71
C ILE A 183 8.73 8.89 -0.02
N ILE A 184 9.67 8.41 -0.86
CA ILE A 184 9.56 7.12 -1.55
C ILE A 184 9.45 5.97 -0.54
N THR A 185 10.13 6.06 0.61
CA THR A 185 9.97 5.06 1.68
C THR A 185 8.52 5.01 2.19
N GLY A 186 7.88 6.17 2.37
CA GLY A 186 6.46 6.25 2.69
C GLY A 186 5.55 5.63 1.63
N ILE A 187 5.86 5.86 0.34
CA ILE A 187 5.13 5.25 -0.78
C ILE A 187 5.28 3.72 -0.76
N ILE A 188 6.48 3.19 -0.50
CA ILE A 188 6.74 1.75 -0.35
C ILE A 188 5.88 1.15 0.76
N LEU A 189 5.82 1.81 1.93
CA LEU A 189 4.99 1.36 3.05
C LEU A 189 3.49 1.36 2.68
N SER A 190 3.03 2.37 1.95
CA SER A 190 1.66 2.43 1.45
C SER A 190 1.34 1.30 0.46
N ILE A 191 2.25 0.97 -0.46
CA ILE A 191 2.08 -0.17 -1.38
C ILE A 191 1.90 -1.47 -0.60
N GLY A 192 2.80 -1.72 0.36
CA GLY A 192 2.72 -2.91 1.20
C GLY A 192 1.39 -3.00 1.95
N ARG A 193 0.89 -1.85 2.43
CA ARG A 193 -0.43 -1.77 3.06
C ARG A 193 -1.55 -2.11 2.08
N VAL A 194 -1.69 -1.38 0.97
CA VAL A 194 -2.79 -1.59 0.01
C VAL A 194 -2.84 -3.01 -0.53
N SER A 195 -1.67 -3.59 -0.83
CA SER A 195 -1.58 -4.95 -1.40
C SER A 195 -2.17 -6.01 -0.47
N GLY A 196 -2.16 -5.77 0.85
CA GLY A 196 -2.65 -6.69 1.87
C GLY A 196 -4.01 -6.34 2.47
N GLU A 197 -4.68 -5.28 2.02
CA GLU A 197 -5.98 -4.87 2.58
C GLU A 197 -7.14 -5.65 1.96
N THR A 198 -7.88 -6.38 2.79
CA THR A 198 -9.10 -7.13 2.38
C THR A 198 -10.39 -6.40 2.77
N ALA A 199 -10.44 -5.84 3.98
CA ALA A 199 -11.66 -5.27 4.56
C ALA A 199 -12.24 -4.08 3.75
N PRO A 200 -11.43 -3.11 3.29
CA PRO A 200 -11.97 -2.01 2.49
C PRO A 200 -12.54 -2.47 1.16
N ILE A 201 -11.81 -3.34 0.46
CA ILE A 201 -12.14 -3.77 -0.90
C ILE A 201 -13.36 -4.69 -0.96
N LEU A 202 -13.62 -5.44 0.14
CA LEU A 202 -14.80 -6.28 0.29
C LEU A 202 -16.12 -5.52 0.04
N PHE A 203 -16.19 -4.26 0.46
CA PHE A 203 -17.40 -3.44 0.35
C PHE A 203 -17.43 -2.51 -0.85
N THR A 204 -16.34 -2.41 -1.62
CA THR A 204 -16.21 -1.35 -2.62
C THR A 204 -15.93 -1.85 -4.03
N VAL A 205 -15.40 -3.07 -4.19
CA VAL A 205 -14.92 -3.53 -5.51
C VAL A 205 -14.84 -5.05 -5.66
N ALA A 206 -14.60 -5.79 -4.57
CA ALA A 206 -14.11 -7.14 -4.67
C ALA A 206 -15.21 -8.13 -5.11
N ALA A 207 -14.99 -8.78 -6.26
CA ALA A 207 -15.86 -9.85 -6.73
C ALA A 207 -15.44 -11.20 -6.15
N TYR A 208 -16.43 -12.01 -5.73
CA TYR A 208 -16.19 -13.37 -5.23
C TYR A 208 -15.60 -14.28 -6.31
N PHE A 209 -16.19 -14.29 -7.50
CA PHE A 209 -15.74 -15.10 -8.63
C PHE A 209 -16.03 -14.37 -9.93
N LEU A 210 -14.96 -13.92 -10.61
CA LEU A 210 -15.06 -13.21 -11.87
C LEU A 210 -13.91 -13.67 -12.80
N PRO A 211 -14.13 -14.75 -13.59
CA PRO A 211 -13.09 -15.36 -14.43
C PRO A 211 -12.85 -14.57 -15.72
N LYS A 212 -12.79 -13.24 -15.64
CA LYS A 212 -12.51 -12.33 -16.74
C LYS A 212 -11.79 -11.09 -16.21
N LEU A 213 -11.01 -10.47 -17.08
CA LEU A 213 -10.41 -9.18 -16.77
C LEU A 213 -11.46 -8.05 -16.82
N PRO A 214 -11.29 -7.00 -16.00
CA PRO A 214 -12.11 -5.80 -16.11
C PRO A 214 -11.85 -5.11 -17.46
N SER A 215 -12.91 -4.52 -18.02
CA SER A 215 -12.87 -3.73 -19.25
C SER A 215 -12.88 -2.22 -18.98
N SER A 216 -13.40 -1.83 -17.81
CA SER A 216 -13.57 -0.45 -17.37
C SER A 216 -13.14 -0.27 -15.92
N ILE A 217 -12.81 0.97 -15.54
CA ILE A 217 -12.54 1.34 -14.14
C ILE A 217 -13.78 1.25 -13.25
N TYR A 218 -14.96 1.17 -13.85
CA TYR A 218 -16.25 0.98 -13.17
C TYR A 218 -16.59 -0.49 -12.94
N ASP A 219 -15.76 -1.42 -13.41
CA ASP A 219 -15.99 -2.85 -13.22
C ASP A 219 -15.48 -3.31 -11.84
N GLN A 220 -16.10 -4.34 -11.28
CA GLN A 220 -15.55 -5.11 -10.17
C GLN A 220 -14.31 -5.89 -10.59
N VAL A 221 -13.46 -6.24 -9.63
CA VAL A 221 -12.29 -7.11 -9.87
C VAL A 221 -12.10 -8.13 -8.77
N MET A 222 -11.45 -9.24 -9.12
CA MET A 222 -10.84 -10.11 -8.13
C MET A 222 -9.54 -9.48 -7.62
N ALA A 223 -9.25 -9.64 -6.34
CA ALA A 223 -7.97 -9.23 -5.75
C ALA A 223 -7.40 -10.38 -4.95
N LEU A 224 -6.09 -10.58 -4.98
CA LEU A 224 -5.37 -11.65 -4.28
C LEU A 224 -5.69 -11.74 -2.78
N PRO A 225 -5.67 -10.64 -1.99
CA PRO A 225 -5.97 -10.74 -0.55
C PRO A 225 -7.42 -11.16 -0.29
N TYR A 226 -8.38 -10.74 -1.13
CA TYR A 226 -9.77 -11.17 -1.01
C TYR A 226 -9.99 -12.61 -1.50
N HIS A 227 -9.36 -12.98 -2.61
CA HIS A 227 -9.39 -14.34 -3.14
C HIS A 227 -8.85 -15.34 -2.11
N LEU A 228 -7.73 -15.01 -1.46
CA LEU A 228 -7.16 -15.82 -0.38
C LEU A 228 -8.11 -15.94 0.81
N TYR A 229 -8.73 -14.84 1.24
CA TYR A 229 -9.73 -14.83 2.31
C TYR A 229 -10.89 -15.77 1.99
N VAL A 230 -11.47 -15.64 0.81
CA VAL A 230 -12.62 -16.43 0.38
C VAL A 230 -12.30 -17.93 0.32
N ILE A 231 -11.16 -18.30 -0.26
CA ILE A 231 -10.75 -19.70 -0.33
C ILE A 231 -10.51 -20.28 1.09
N ALA A 232 -9.96 -19.47 1.99
CA ALA A 232 -9.69 -19.89 3.36
C ALA A 232 -10.94 -20.01 4.25
N THR A 233 -11.98 -19.20 4.01
CA THR A 233 -13.18 -19.19 4.86
C THR A 233 -14.39 -19.90 4.27
N SER A 234 -14.52 -19.91 2.95
CA SER A 234 -15.76 -20.24 2.25
C SER A 234 -15.54 -21.26 1.12
N GLY A 235 -14.38 -21.92 1.08
CA GLY A 235 -14.08 -22.94 0.09
C GLY A 235 -14.99 -24.17 0.25
N ASN A 236 -15.74 -24.50 -0.80
CA ASN A 236 -16.67 -25.64 -0.81
C ASN A 236 -15.96 -27.00 -0.61
N ASN A 237 -14.68 -27.11 -1.02
CA ASN A 237 -13.88 -28.31 -0.85
C ASN A 237 -12.49 -27.97 -0.33
N VAL A 238 -12.31 -28.14 0.98
CA VAL A 238 -11.10 -27.78 1.71
C VAL A 238 -9.85 -28.49 1.18
N GLU A 239 -9.96 -29.71 0.67
CA GLU A 239 -8.81 -30.47 0.15
C GLU A 239 -8.28 -29.89 -1.16
N LEU A 240 -9.18 -29.47 -2.06
CA LEU A 240 -8.82 -28.89 -3.36
C LEU A 240 -8.41 -27.41 -3.25
N SER A 241 -9.01 -26.69 -2.31
CA SER A 241 -8.79 -25.25 -2.11
C SER A 241 -7.49 -24.93 -1.35
N LYS A 242 -7.02 -25.82 -0.47
CA LYS A 242 -5.81 -25.60 0.36
C LYS A 242 -4.54 -25.34 -0.47
N PRO A 243 -4.20 -26.16 -1.48
CA PRO A 243 -3.02 -25.92 -2.32
C PRO A 243 -3.10 -24.57 -3.05
N ILE A 244 -4.27 -24.23 -3.60
CA ILE A 244 -4.51 -22.95 -4.28
C ILE A 244 -4.34 -21.78 -3.30
N ALA A 245 -4.84 -21.88 -2.06
CA ALA A 245 -4.65 -20.86 -1.04
C ALA A 245 -3.15 -20.61 -0.75
N TYR A 246 -2.36 -21.67 -0.58
CA TYR A 246 -0.92 -21.53 -0.37
C TYR A 246 -0.20 -20.93 -1.59
N GLY A 247 -0.57 -21.34 -2.80
CA GLY A 247 -0.07 -20.76 -4.05
C GLY A 247 -0.40 -19.27 -4.15
N THR A 248 -1.66 -18.88 -3.93
CA THR A 248 -2.12 -17.48 -3.92
C THR A 248 -1.38 -16.64 -2.89
N ALA A 249 -1.22 -17.14 -1.66
CA ALA A 249 -0.48 -16.44 -0.60
C ALA A 249 0.99 -16.23 -0.99
N LEU A 250 1.63 -17.25 -1.57
CA LEU A 250 3.01 -17.16 -2.04
C LEU A 250 3.17 -16.15 -3.18
N VAL A 251 2.22 -16.12 -4.13
CA VAL A 251 2.19 -15.15 -5.22
C VAL A 251 1.96 -13.73 -4.71
N LEU A 252 1.05 -13.53 -3.77
CA LEU A 252 0.83 -12.22 -3.14
C LEU A 252 2.10 -11.70 -2.47
N ILE A 253 2.78 -12.55 -1.68
CA ILE A 253 4.06 -12.20 -1.05
C ILE A 253 5.11 -11.88 -2.11
N ALA A 254 5.23 -12.69 -3.16
CA ALA A 254 6.18 -12.46 -4.24
C ALA A 254 5.93 -11.13 -4.95
N ILE A 255 4.69 -10.79 -5.28
CA ILE A 255 4.31 -9.50 -5.89
C ILE A 255 4.69 -8.34 -4.97
N VAL A 256 4.31 -8.40 -3.69
CA VAL A 256 4.65 -7.35 -2.72
C VAL A 256 6.17 -7.17 -2.62
N LEU A 257 6.93 -8.27 -2.56
CA LEU A 257 8.39 -8.22 -2.53
C LEU A 257 8.97 -7.61 -3.81
N ILE A 258 8.50 -8.02 -4.99
CA ILE A 258 8.97 -7.49 -6.27
C ILE A 258 8.71 -5.98 -6.35
N VAL A 259 7.49 -5.54 -6.05
CA VAL A 259 7.13 -4.11 -6.09
C VAL A 259 7.95 -3.33 -5.07
N ASN A 260 8.16 -3.85 -3.86
CA ASN A 260 8.99 -3.22 -2.83
C ASN A 260 10.46 -3.13 -3.26
N ILE A 261 11.01 -4.18 -3.88
CA ILE A 261 12.38 -4.16 -4.40
C ILE A 261 12.53 -3.12 -5.50
N LEU A 262 11.61 -3.09 -6.47
CA LEU A 262 11.62 -2.10 -7.55
C LEU A 262 11.55 -0.67 -7.01
N ALA A 263 10.64 -0.41 -6.05
CA ALA A 263 10.52 0.89 -5.42
C ALA A 263 11.75 1.25 -4.57
N ASN A 264 12.41 0.28 -3.92
CA ASN A 264 13.66 0.51 -3.19
C ASN A 264 14.85 0.77 -4.12
N VAL A 265 14.89 0.18 -5.32
CA VAL A 265 15.88 0.51 -6.36
C VAL A 265 15.73 1.97 -6.77
N ILE A 266 14.48 2.42 -7.01
CA ILE A 266 14.18 3.83 -7.32
C ILE A 266 14.63 4.74 -6.17
N ARG A 267 14.30 4.39 -4.92
CA ARG A 267 14.75 5.11 -3.72
C ARG A 267 16.27 5.24 -3.67
N ASN A 268 16.99 4.14 -3.87
CA ASN A 268 18.46 4.12 -3.81
C ASN A 268 19.10 4.98 -4.89
N TYR A 269 18.52 5.00 -6.09
CA TYR A 269 18.96 5.90 -7.17
C TYR A 269 18.88 7.37 -6.75
N PHE A 270 17.74 7.80 -6.20
CA PHE A 270 17.59 9.17 -5.70
C PHE A 270 18.46 9.47 -4.48
N ALA A 271 18.61 8.51 -3.56
CA ALA A 271 19.46 8.68 -2.37
C ALA A 271 20.94 8.91 -2.74
N LYS A 272 21.45 8.19 -3.74
CA LYS A 272 22.82 8.41 -4.25
C LYS A 272 22.98 9.80 -4.84
N LYS A 273 21.98 10.29 -5.60
CA LYS A 273 22.02 11.63 -6.21
C LYS A 273 22.04 12.76 -5.17
N VAL A 274 21.38 12.56 -4.02
CA VAL A 274 21.39 13.53 -2.91
C VAL A 274 22.74 13.56 -2.18
N LYS A 275 23.42 12.41 -2.04
CA LYS A 275 24.75 12.33 -1.37
C LYS A 275 25.93 12.84 -2.22
N MET A 276 25.75 13.01 -3.54
CA MET A 276 26.83 13.43 -4.44
C MET A 276 26.91 14.96 -4.63
N LYS A 277 26.30 15.76 -3.76
CA LYS A 277 26.39 17.22 -3.72
C LYS A 277 26.46 17.70 -2.28
#